data_AF-A0A820P2F5-F1
#
_entry.id   AF-A0A820P2F5-F1
#
_cell.length_a   1.000
_cell.length_b   1.000
_cell.length_c   1.000
_cell.angle_alpha   90.00
_cell.angle_beta   90.00
_cell.angle_gamma   90.00
#
_symmetry.space_group_name_H-M   'P 1'
#
loop_
_entity.id
_entity.type
_entity.pdbx_description
1 polymer ?
#
loop_
_entity_poly.entity_id
_entity_poly.type
_entity_poly.pdbx_seq_one_letter_code
_entity_poly.pdbx_strand_id
1 'polypeptide(L)'
;MWSVSGTKNNSSGKSLADLLTDDPNLVLVTPSELPTYRCPKSYAKSTLDLTFMSGNISEQFSVKIGPYLGSDHLPVVIESTIEINNKDKTCLPKWKLREVDWKVWKDELQKHEPYFPDDIEEYNKVFTQELIEVSSKVLKMKVCTKNPQYVKPWWSEECSRAVALSRRAYNK
;
A
#
# COMPACT_ATOMS: atom_id res chain seq x y z
N MET A 1 3.81 -28.45 -13.70
CA MET A 1 2.80 -27.46 -13.25
C MET A 1 1.44 -28.13 -13.35
N TRP A 2 0.94 -28.60 -12.22
CA TRP A 2 0.44 -29.97 -12.08
C TRP A 2 -1.10 -30.02 -12.12
N SER A 3 -1.63 -30.68 -13.15
CA SER A 3 -2.98 -31.23 -13.12
C SER A 3 -2.87 -32.74 -13.01
N VAL A 4 -3.60 -33.35 -12.07
CA VAL A 4 -3.67 -34.81 -11.86
C VAL A 4 -4.45 -35.52 -12.99
N SER A 5 -4.64 -34.87 -14.14
CA SER A 5 -5.20 -35.45 -15.35
C SER A 5 -4.49 -34.84 -16.55
N GLY A 6 -3.40 -35.49 -16.96
CA GLY A 6 -2.53 -35.07 -18.07
C GLY A 6 -3.16 -35.21 -19.44
N THR A 7 -4.22 -34.44 -19.74
CA THR A 7 -4.92 -34.50 -21.03
C THR A 7 -5.10 -33.16 -21.74
N LYS A 8 -4.55 -32.06 -21.23
CA LYS A 8 -4.59 -30.76 -21.93
C LYS A 8 -3.20 -30.15 -22.08
N ASN A 9 -2.78 -29.92 -23.32
CA ASN A 9 -1.60 -29.14 -23.67
C ASN A 9 -1.83 -27.68 -23.24
N ASN A 10 -1.35 -27.29 -22.06
CA ASN A 10 -1.38 -25.90 -21.59
C ASN A 10 -0.15 -25.16 -22.15
N SER A 11 -0.28 -24.57 -23.35
CA SER A 11 0.79 -23.80 -23.99
C SER A 11 1.26 -22.64 -23.13
N SER A 12 0.33 -21.88 -22.54
CA SER A 12 0.65 -20.75 -21.64
C SER A 12 1.45 -21.21 -20.42
N GLY A 13 1.09 -22.34 -19.82
CA GLY A 13 1.82 -22.91 -18.70
C GLY A 13 3.24 -23.37 -19.07
N LYS A 14 3.46 -23.85 -20.30
CA LYS A 14 4.79 -24.17 -20.80
C LYS A 14 5.63 -22.91 -21.00
N SER A 15 5.08 -21.90 -21.68
CA SER A 15 5.78 -20.62 -21.87
C SER A 15 6.16 -19.94 -20.55
N LEU A 16 5.32 -20.04 -19.52
CA LEU A 16 5.66 -19.55 -18.18
C LEU A 16 6.78 -20.38 -17.54
N ALA A 17 6.80 -21.70 -17.73
CA ALA A 17 7.87 -22.54 -17.22
C ALA A 17 9.21 -22.26 -17.91
N ASP A 18 9.18 -22.04 -19.24
CA ASP A 18 10.36 -21.65 -20.02
C ASP A 18 10.90 -20.31 -19.50
N LEU A 19 10.04 -19.29 -19.33
CA LEU A 19 10.43 -17.98 -18.77
C LEU A 19 11.11 -18.08 -17.39
N LEU A 20 10.56 -18.90 -16.49
CA LEU A 20 11.15 -19.11 -15.15
C LEU A 20 12.47 -19.86 -15.20
N THR A 21 12.70 -20.64 -16.24
CA THR A 21 13.97 -21.35 -16.46
C THR A 21 15.03 -20.39 -17.00
N ASP A 22 14.62 -19.43 -17.83
CA ASP A 22 15.51 -18.47 -18.48
C ASP A 22 15.88 -17.27 -17.59
N ASP A 23 15.03 -16.85 -16.66
CA ASP A 23 15.29 -15.72 -15.75
C ASP A 23 15.51 -16.17 -14.29
N PRO A 24 16.76 -16.27 -13.81
CA PRO A 24 17.05 -16.69 -12.43
C PRO A 24 16.64 -15.65 -11.38
N ASN A 25 16.34 -14.41 -11.78
CA ASN A 25 15.88 -13.38 -10.86
C ASN A 25 14.37 -13.44 -10.61
N LEU A 26 13.62 -14.28 -11.35
CA LEU A 26 12.17 -14.42 -11.21
C LEU A 26 11.82 -15.79 -10.65
N VAL A 27 11.27 -15.84 -9.44
CA VAL A 27 10.90 -17.08 -8.77
C VAL A 27 9.39 -17.17 -8.63
N LEU A 28 8.82 -18.33 -8.97
CA LEU A 28 7.43 -18.67 -8.66
C LEU A 28 7.32 -19.02 -7.18
N VAL A 29 6.67 -18.15 -6.40
CA VAL A 29 6.47 -18.33 -4.95
C VAL A 29 5.08 -18.86 -4.61
N THR A 30 4.24 -19.14 -5.62
CA THR A 30 2.93 -19.76 -5.42
C THR A 30 3.13 -21.22 -4.99
N PRO A 31 2.65 -21.63 -3.81
CA PRO A 31 2.72 -23.02 -3.38
C PRO A 31 2.04 -23.95 -4.38
N SER A 32 2.55 -25.18 -4.48
CA SER A 32 1.88 -26.22 -5.24
C SER A 32 0.46 -26.43 -4.68
N GLU A 33 -0.49 -26.67 -5.59
CA GLU A 33 -1.89 -26.98 -5.26
C GLU A 33 -2.66 -25.87 -4.53
N LEU A 34 -2.21 -24.61 -4.61
CA LEU A 34 -2.92 -23.47 -4.01
C LEU A 34 -4.18 -23.11 -4.84
N PRO A 35 -5.42 -23.41 -4.40
CA PRO A 35 -6.59 -23.30 -5.27
C PRO A 35 -7.10 -21.86 -5.33
N THR A 36 -6.63 -21.07 -6.30
CA THR A 36 -6.99 -19.65 -6.46
C THR A 36 -8.30 -19.44 -7.24
N TYR A 37 -8.76 -20.46 -7.96
CA TYR A 37 -10.01 -20.44 -8.70
C TYR A 37 -10.87 -21.66 -8.37
N ARG A 38 -12.19 -21.46 -8.34
CA ARG A 38 -13.20 -22.53 -8.23
C ARG A 38 -14.23 -22.37 -9.34
N CYS A 39 -14.34 -23.39 -10.19
CA CYS A 39 -15.34 -23.39 -11.27
C CYS A 39 -16.76 -23.36 -10.69
N PRO A 40 -17.61 -22.38 -11.03
CA PRO A 40 -18.98 -22.29 -10.51
C PRO A 40 -19.87 -23.49 -10.89
N LYS A 41 -19.55 -24.16 -12.01
CA LYS A 41 -20.37 -25.27 -12.54
C LYS A 41 -19.97 -26.62 -11.97
N SER A 42 -18.67 -26.92 -11.96
CA SER A 42 -18.17 -28.24 -11.55
C SER A 42 -17.60 -28.26 -10.14
N TYR A 43 -17.46 -27.09 -9.49
CA TYR A 43 -16.76 -26.91 -8.23
C TYR A 43 -15.29 -27.37 -8.23
N ALA A 44 -14.74 -27.69 -9.42
CA ALA A 44 -13.34 -28.04 -9.59
C ALA A 44 -12.44 -26.85 -9.19
N LYS A 45 -11.35 -27.16 -8.50
CA LYS A 45 -10.37 -26.18 -8.05
C LYS A 45 -9.20 -26.14 -9.02
N SER A 46 -8.66 -24.95 -9.28
CA SER A 46 -7.44 -24.77 -10.06
C SER A 46 -6.63 -23.59 -9.54
N THR A 47 -5.33 -23.61 -9.82
CA THR A 47 -4.41 -22.50 -9.54
C THR A 47 -4.22 -21.70 -10.82
N LEU A 48 -4.92 -20.58 -10.95
CA LEU A 48 -4.83 -19.69 -12.12
C LEU A 48 -4.07 -18.40 -11.79
N ASP A 49 -4.30 -17.87 -10.59
CA ASP A 49 -3.55 -16.73 -10.08
C ASP A 49 -2.18 -17.20 -9.56
N LEU A 50 -1.12 -16.62 -10.11
CA LEU A 50 0.26 -16.93 -9.78
C LEU A 50 0.95 -15.68 -9.22
N THR A 51 1.77 -15.88 -8.20
CA THR A 51 2.63 -14.90 -7.56
C THR A 51 4.09 -15.20 -7.88
N PHE A 52 4.79 -14.20 -8.38
CA PHE A 52 6.22 -14.24 -8.68
C PHE A 52 6.95 -13.17 -7.87
N MET A 53 8.21 -13.43 -7.52
CA MET A 53 9.04 -12.51 -6.75
C MET A 53 10.49 -12.58 -7.17
N SER A 54 11.27 -11.58 -6.78
CA SER A 54 12.72 -11.66 -6.86
C SER A 54 13.26 -12.67 -5.86
N GLY A 55 14.20 -13.52 -6.29
CA GLY A 55 14.74 -14.59 -5.46
C GLY A 55 15.32 -14.11 -4.13
N ASN A 56 15.98 -12.95 -4.13
CA ASN A 56 16.63 -12.33 -2.97
C ASN A 56 15.68 -11.90 -1.83
N ILE A 57 14.38 -11.78 -2.09
CA ILE A 57 13.38 -11.45 -1.06
C ILE A 57 12.38 -12.58 -0.81
N SER A 58 12.34 -13.59 -1.68
CA SER A 58 11.30 -14.63 -1.68
C SER A 58 11.11 -15.33 -0.32
N GLU A 59 12.20 -15.60 0.41
CA GLU A 59 12.17 -16.25 1.74
C GLU A 59 11.51 -15.40 2.83
N GLN A 60 11.41 -14.08 2.63
CA GLN A 60 10.79 -13.15 3.57
C GLN A 60 9.29 -12.99 3.33
N PHE A 61 8.74 -13.70 2.34
CA PHE A 61 7.32 -13.67 2.02
C PHE A 61 6.71 -15.06 2.08
N SER A 62 5.43 -15.11 2.43
CA SER A 62 4.62 -16.32 2.32
C SER A 62 3.34 -16.02 1.54
N VAL A 63 2.91 -16.99 0.75
CA VAL A 63 1.72 -16.88 -0.10
C VAL A 63 0.69 -17.90 0.36
N LYS A 64 -0.53 -17.43 0.65
CA LYS A 64 -1.64 -18.28 1.07
C LYS A 64 -2.96 -17.83 0.46
N ILE A 65 -3.96 -18.69 0.54
CA ILE A 65 -5.33 -18.34 0.15
C ILE A 65 -6.00 -17.52 1.25
N GLY A 66 -6.64 -16.43 0.85
CA GLY A 66 -7.51 -15.63 1.68
C GLY A 66 -8.93 -16.19 1.79
N PRO A 67 -9.78 -15.57 2.61
CA PRO A 67 -11.15 -16.02 2.80
C PRO A 67 -11.97 -15.87 1.50
N TYR A 68 -13.02 -16.69 1.36
CA TYR A 68 -14.00 -16.50 0.30
C TYR A 68 -14.70 -15.14 0.39
N LEU A 69 -14.70 -14.40 -0.73
CA LEU A 69 -15.26 -13.05 -0.85
C LEU A 69 -16.44 -12.95 -1.83
N GLY A 70 -17.08 -14.06 -2.18
CA GLY A 70 -18.25 -14.04 -3.09
C GLY A 70 -17.90 -14.15 -4.58
N SER A 71 -16.63 -14.34 -4.92
CA SER A 71 -16.13 -14.51 -6.30
C SER A 71 -15.80 -15.98 -6.60
N ASP A 72 -15.74 -16.35 -7.87
CA ASP A 72 -15.17 -17.64 -8.32
C ASP A 72 -13.65 -17.71 -8.14
N HIS A 73 -13.00 -16.56 -7.96
CA HIS A 73 -11.62 -16.45 -7.48
C HIS A 73 -11.54 -16.30 -5.95
N LEU A 74 -10.53 -16.95 -5.36
CA LEU A 74 -10.12 -16.74 -3.98
C LEU A 74 -8.97 -15.74 -3.93
N PRO A 75 -8.97 -14.79 -2.96
CA PRO A 75 -7.88 -13.85 -2.82
C PRO A 75 -6.55 -14.57 -2.57
N VAL A 76 -5.49 -14.11 -3.22
CA VAL A 76 -4.11 -14.48 -2.86
C VAL A 76 -3.63 -13.48 -1.82
N VAL A 77 -3.24 -13.99 -0.66
CA VAL A 77 -2.70 -13.20 0.45
C VAL A 77 -1.20 -13.43 0.51
N ILE A 78 -0.46 -12.33 0.39
CA ILE A 78 0.99 -12.30 0.48
C ILE A 78 1.34 -11.63 1.81
N GLU A 79 2.03 -12.36 2.67
CA GLU A 79 2.50 -11.85 3.97
C GLU A 79 4.01 -11.70 3.91
N SER A 80 4.53 -10.68 4.59
CA SER A 80 5.96 -10.41 4.67
C SER A 80 6.41 -10.37 6.12
N THR A 81 7.61 -10.90 6.38
CA THR A 81 8.32 -10.70 7.65
C THR A 81 9.13 -9.41 7.65
N ILE A 82 9.18 -8.68 6.51
CA ILE A 82 9.84 -7.39 6.41
C ILE A 82 9.10 -6.39 7.28
N GLU A 83 9.78 -5.90 8.31
CA GLU A 83 9.29 -4.78 9.10
C GLU A 83 9.34 -3.50 8.24
N ILE A 84 8.18 -3.09 7.74
CA ILE A 84 8.05 -1.77 7.15
C ILE A 84 8.17 -0.78 8.30
N ASN A 85 9.23 0.03 8.26
CA ASN A 85 9.40 1.15 9.17
C ASN A 85 8.29 2.19 8.92
N ASN A 86 7.12 1.97 9.52
CA ASN A 86 5.95 2.84 9.40
C ASN A 86 6.12 4.16 10.19
N LYS A 87 7.33 4.49 10.66
CA LYS A 87 7.60 5.71 11.44
C LYS A 87 7.17 6.99 10.72
N ASP A 88 6.95 6.95 9.41
CA ASP A 88 6.61 8.13 8.60
C ASP A 88 5.26 8.05 7.88
N LYS A 89 4.24 7.35 8.42
CA LYS A 89 2.84 7.66 8.03
C LYS A 89 2.33 8.92 8.72
N THR A 90 3.21 9.91 8.92
CA THR A 90 2.81 11.24 9.37
C THR A 90 2.46 12.04 8.12
N CYS A 91 1.26 12.61 8.10
CA CYS A 91 1.00 13.63 7.08
C CYS A 91 1.90 14.83 7.42
N LEU A 92 2.48 15.45 6.38
CA LEU A 92 3.38 16.60 6.53
C LEU A 92 2.77 17.61 7.51
N PRO A 93 3.53 18.05 8.54
CA PRO A 93 3.04 19.03 9.49
C PRO A 93 2.63 20.30 8.75
N LYS A 94 1.50 20.89 9.16
CA LYS A 94 0.97 22.13 8.55
C LYS A 94 0.93 23.24 9.58
N TRP A 95 1.26 24.47 9.17
CA TRP A 95 1.10 25.66 10.01
C TRP A 95 -0.37 25.88 10.39
N LYS A 96 -0.63 26.16 11.67
CA LYS A 96 -1.95 26.56 12.16
C LYS A 96 -2.18 28.04 11.90
N LEU A 97 -2.67 28.39 10.71
CA LEU A 97 -2.85 29.80 10.31
C LEU A 97 -4.08 30.50 10.92
N ARG A 98 -5.02 29.75 11.50
CA ARG A 98 -6.29 30.30 12.01
C ARG A 98 -6.19 30.99 13.37
N GLU A 99 -5.22 30.59 14.20
CA GLU A 99 -5.07 31.04 15.59
C GLU A 99 -3.84 31.94 15.76
N VAL A 100 -3.37 32.55 14.66
CA VAL A 100 -2.13 33.32 14.63
C VAL A 100 -2.43 34.77 14.95
N ASP A 101 -1.67 35.34 15.88
CA ASP A 101 -1.58 36.78 16.02
C ASP A 101 -0.63 37.34 14.94
N TRP A 102 -1.22 37.84 13.85
CA TRP A 102 -0.47 38.40 12.73
C TRP A 102 0.30 39.67 13.09
N LYS A 103 -0.10 40.37 14.16
CA LYS A 103 0.64 41.55 14.62
C LYS A 103 1.99 41.11 15.18
N VAL A 104 2.00 40.07 16.03
CA VAL A 104 3.24 39.49 16.57
C VAL A 104 4.14 38.97 15.44
N TRP A 105 3.57 38.26 14.45
CA TRP A 105 4.35 37.79 13.31
C TRP A 105 5.01 38.94 12.52
N LYS A 106 4.26 40.03 12.28
CA LYS A 106 4.77 41.20 11.58
C LYS A 106 5.84 41.93 12.39
N ASP A 107 5.63 42.10 13.70
CA ASP A 107 6.58 42.74 14.60
C ASP A 107 7.89 41.94 14.68
N GLU A 108 7.83 40.60 14.65
CA GLU A 108 9.02 39.75 14.56
C GLU A 108 9.72 39.85 13.20
N LEU A 109 8.96 39.89 12.10
CA LEU A 109 9.53 40.05 10.76
C LEU A 109 10.28 41.39 10.62
N GLN A 110 9.75 42.46 11.20
CA GLN A 110 10.35 43.80 11.15
C GLN A 110 11.66 43.93 11.94
N LYS A 111 11.99 42.96 12.81
CA LYS A 111 13.28 42.93 13.52
C LYS A 111 14.43 42.44 12.66
N HIS A 112 14.14 41.78 11.55
CA HIS A 112 15.16 41.38 10.59
C HIS A 112 15.51 42.57 9.71
N GLU A 113 16.81 42.89 9.64
CA GLU A 113 17.30 43.93 8.73
C GLU A 113 17.29 43.41 7.30
N PRO A 114 16.88 44.23 6.32
CA PRO A 114 16.86 43.81 4.93
C PRO A 114 18.27 43.53 4.40
N TYR A 115 18.56 42.28 4.01
CA TYR A 115 19.76 41.91 3.27
C TYR A 115 19.43 41.72 1.79
N PHE A 116 20.12 42.48 0.92
CA PHE A 116 19.90 42.49 -0.52
C PHE A 116 21.19 42.11 -1.26
N PRO A 117 21.47 40.81 -1.45
CA PRO A 117 22.56 40.35 -2.29
C PRO A 117 22.25 40.64 -3.77
N ASP A 118 23.30 40.81 -4.58
CA ASP A 118 23.21 41.08 -6.02
C ASP A 118 22.77 39.83 -6.81
N ASP A 119 22.96 38.63 -6.26
CA ASP A 119 22.54 37.37 -6.86
C ASP A 119 21.08 37.03 -6.51
N ILE A 120 20.30 36.71 -7.55
CA ILE A 120 18.86 36.44 -7.43
C ILE A 120 18.58 35.16 -6.65
N GLU A 121 19.44 34.14 -6.77
CA GLU A 121 19.27 32.86 -6.07
C GLU A 121 19.59 33.03 -4.58
N GLU A 122 20.66 33.76 -4.28
CA GLU A 122 21.03 34.13 -2.92
C GLU A 122 19.96 34.99 -2.26
N TYR A 123 19.40 35.97 -2.97
CA TYR A 123 18.30 36.79 -2.47
C TYR A 123 17.06 35.94 -2.14
N ASN A 124 16.62 35.08 -3.07
CA ASN A 124 15.49 34.19 -2.84
C ASN A 124 15.72 33.26 -1.65
N LYS A 125 16.94 32.74 -1.50
CA LYS A 125 17.30 31.88 -0.39
C LYS A 125 17.22 32.60 0.96
N VAL A 126 17.81 33.79 1.07
CA VAL A 126 17.77 34.58 2.31
C VAL A 126 16.34 34.97 2.65
N PHE A 127 15.59 35.50 1.68
CA PHE A 127 14.20 35.91 1.88
C PHE A 127 13.30 34.76 2.34
N THR A 128 13.39 33.60 1.68
CA THR A 128 12.58 32.43 2.06
C THR A 128 13.00 31.86 3.42
N GLN A 129 14.29 31.89 3.75
CA GLN A 129 14.80 31.42 5.03
C GLN A 129 14.31 32.30 6.19
N GLU A 130 14.37 33.62 6.05
CA GLU A 130 13.85 34.56 7.05
C GLU A 130 12.35 34.37 7.29
N LEU A 131 11.57 34.22 6.22
CA LEU A 131 10.13 33.93 6.33
C LEU A 131 9.88 32.61 7.09
N ILE A 132 10.65 31.56 6.80
CA ILE A 132 10.52 30.26 7.47
C ILE A 132 10.92 30.38 8.95
N GLU A 133 11.99 31.10 9.26
CA GLU A 133 12.48 31.28 10.64
C GLU A 133 11.49 32.06 11.50
N VAL A 134 11.00 33.21 11.02
CA VAL A 134 9.99 34.01 11.72
C VAL A 134 8.69 33.21 11.87
N SER A 135 8.27 32.52 10.80
CA SER A 135 7.10 31.66 10.83
C SER A 135 7.26 30.51 11.83
N SER A 136 8.46 29.92 11.96
CA SER A 136 8.70 28.83 12.90
C SER A 136 8.70 29.28 14.37
N LYS A 137 9.04 30.54 14.64
CA LYS A 137 8.98 31.13 15.98
C LYS A 137 7.55 31.43 16.43
N VAL A 138 6.71 31.91 15.50
CA VAL A 138 5.38 32.46 15.84
C VAL A 138 4.25 31.47 15.56
N LEU A 139 4.34 30.73 14.45
CA LEU A 139 3.30 29.81 14.02
C LEU A 139 3.47 28.46 14.73
N LYS A 140 2.36 27.90 15.22
CA LYS A 140 2.35 26.53 15.73
C LYS A 140 2.16 25.55 14.57
N MET A 141 2.88 24.44 14.57
CA MET A 141 2.63 23.34 13.64
C MET A 141 1.55 22.38 14.15
N LYS A 142 0.70 21.89 13.24
CA LYS A 142 -0.24 20.80 13.50
C LYS A 142 0.47 19.47 13.21
N VAL A 143 0.69 18.67 14.25
CA VAL A 143 1.07 17.27 14.12
C VAL A 143 -0.11 16.50 13.54
N CYS A 144 0.08 15.79 12.44
CA CYS A 144 -0.97 15.04 11.78
C CYS A 144 -0.82 13.54 12.06
N THR A 145 -1.56 13.06 13.06
CA THR A 145 -1.77 11.64 13.33
C THR A 145 -3.07 11.19 12.68
N LYS A 146 -3.04 10.91 11.38
CA LYS A 146 -4.19 10.26 10.73
C LYS A 146 -3.95 8.76 10.63
N ASN A 147 -4.69 8.00 11.44
CA ASN A 147 -5.14 6.69 11.01
C ASN A 147 -6.40 6.91 10.17
N PRO A 148 -6.39 6.67 8.84
CA PRO A 148 -7.63 6.66 8.09
C PRO A 148 -8.48 5.49 8.59
N GLN A 149 -9.49 5.78 9.41
CA GLN A 149 -10.58 4.83 9.61
C GLN A 149 -11.35 4.74 8.30
N TYR A 150 -11.16 3.65 7.57
CA TYR A 150 -12.02 3.31 6.45
C TYR A 150 -13.39 2.90 6.98
N VAL A 151 -14.30 3.85 7.07
CA VAL A 151 -15.73 3.57 7.23
C VAL A 151 -16.29 3.32 5.83
N LYS A 152 -16.89 2.15 5.60
CA LYS A 152 -17.59 1.84 4.35
C LYS A 152 -19.06 2.25 4.54
N PRO A 153 -19.53 3.41 4.03
CA PRO A 153 -20.87 3.92 4.33
C PRO A 153 -22.00 3.03 3.81
N TRP A 154 -21.71 2.12 2.87
CA TRP A 154 -22.66 1.12 2.35
C TRP A 154 -22.62 -0.23 3.09
N TRP A 155 -21.79 -0.39 4.13
CA TRP A 155 -21.65 -1.65 4.84
C TRP A 155 -22.56 -1.70 6.07
N SER A 156 -23.74 -2.30 5.92
CA SER A 156 -24.71 -2.45 7.01
C SER A 156 -24.49 -3.73 7.84
N GLU A 157 -25.23 -3.86 8.94
CA GLU A 157 -25.28 -5.11 9.72
C GLU A 157 -25.84 -6.27 8.89
N GLU A 158 -26.80 -5.99 8.01
CA GLU A 158 -27.36 -6.96 7.06
C GLU A 158 -26.28 -7.46 6.09
N CYS A 159 -25.46 -6.56 5.52
CA CYS A 159 -24.31 -6.95 4.70
C CYS A 159 -23.35 -7.86 5.48
N SER A 160 -23.09 -7.54 6.74
CA SER A 160 -22.21 -8.35 7.61
C SER A 160 -22.77 -9.75 7.85
N ARG A 161 -24.07 -9.84 8.12
CA ARG A 161 -24.78 -11.13 8.33
C ARG A 161 -24.81 -11.96 7.05
N ALA A 162 -25.14 -11.36 5.91
CA ALA A 162 -25.19 -12.05 4.61
C ALA A 162 -23.81 -12.63 4.23
N VAL A 163 -22.74 -11.85 4.41
CA VAL A 163 -21.36 -12.30 4.16
C VAL A 163 -20.97 -13.43 5.12
N ALA A 164 -21.34 -13.34 6.41
CA ALA A 164 -21.06 -14.39 7.38
C ALA A 164 -21.77 -15.71 7.06
N LEU A 165 -23.05 -15.65 6.65
CA LEU A 165 -23.82 -16.84 6.23
C LEU A 165 -23.23 -17.47 4.98
N SER A 166 -22.89 -16.66 3.98
CA SER A 166 -22.25 -17.13 2.73
C SER A 166 -20.92 -17.83 3.01
N ARG A 167 -20.05 -17.24 3.83
CA ARG A 167 -18.77 -17.86 4.24
C ARG A 167 -18.97 -19.15 5.03
N ARG A 168 -19.97 -19.22 5.91
CA ARG A 168 -20.31 -20.46 6.64
C ARG A 168 -20.79 -21.54 5.69
N ALA A 169 -21.63 -21.21 4.72
CA ALA A 169 -22.09 -22.17 3.71
C ALA A 169 -20.95 -22.68 2.83
N TYR A 170 -19.96 -21.83 2.52
CA TYR A 170 -18.76 -22.23 1.77
C TYR A 170 -17.85 -23.22 2.53
N ASN A 171 -17.80 -23.10 3.86
CA ASN A 171 -16.95 -23.94 4.72
C ASN A 171 -17.61 -25.25 5.18
N LYS A 172 -18.89 -25.45 4.87
CA LYS A 172 -19.60 -26.73 5.09
C LYS A 172 -19.41 -27.65 3.90
#